data_AF-A0A5C7F2W7-F1
#
_entry.id   AF-A0A5C7F2W7-F1
#
_cell.length_a   1.000
_cell.length_b   1.000
_cell.length_c   1.000
_cell.angle_alpha   90.00
_cell.angle_beta   90.00
_cell.angle_gamma   90.00
#
_symmetry.space_group_name_H-M   'P 1'
#
loop_
_entity.id
_entity.type
_entity.pdbx_description
1 polymer ?
#
loop_
_entity_poly.entity_id
_entity_poly.type
_entity_poly.pdbx_seq_one_letter_code
_entity_poly.pdbx_strand_id
1 'polypeptide(L)'
;MFAGIKSKLEKKRTLWSMETQDRIEQFAAMERSRSMKEMEKKQTQQSILNQEVSKYLQTVNPTFLLKPETHRALLNMFYARAEGTFNINLSMTKEMRKAYSFYHSELKVFIALLERKGFQLEGQEELFLQTFLTKLRENNYRLLSDSYGDFVPDNASVTEAFELYIATVDKDNKYESGHLDFFATYLNHKNIADFTWTKGRMKRKLKHYEKSHKQEFKLKELERRLQKIS
;
A
#
# COMPACT_ATOMS: atom_id res chain seq x y z
N MET A 1 46.75 -58.73 -21.16
CA MET A 1 45.49 -58.32 -21.82
C MET A 1 44.58 -57.41 -20.96
N PHE A 2 44.60 -57.49 -19.62
CA PHE A 2 43.73 -56.68 -18.75
C PHE A 2 44.03 -55.16 -18.72
N ALA A 3 45.27 -54.74 -18.95
CA ALA A 3 45.66 -53.32 -18.93
C ALA A 3 45.01 -52.48 -20.05
N GLY A 4 44.79 -53.05 -21.24
CA GLY A 4 44.14 -52.36 -22.36
C GLY A 4 42.62 -52.22 -22.22
N ILE A 5 41.99 -53.09 -21.44
CA ILE A 5 40.56 -53.02 -21.12
C ILE A 5 40.32 -51.95 -20.04
N LYS A 6 41.21 -51.86 -19.05
CA LYS A 6 41.15 -50.84 -17.98
C LYS A 6 41.32 -49.42 -18.53
N SER A 7 42.28 -49.20 -19.45
CA SER A 7 42.47 -47.87 -20.06
C SER A 7 41.31 -47.44 -20.97
N LYS A 8 40.64 -48.39 -21.65
CA LYS A 8 39.42 -48.11 -22.43
C LYS A 8 38.22 -47.75 -21.54
N LEU A 9 38.10 -48.39 -20.37
CA LEU A 9 37.06 -48.07 -19.39
C LEU A 9 37.29 -46.69 -18.75
N GLU A 10 38.53 -46.37 -18.39
CA GLU A 10 38.88 -45.04 -17.86
C GLU A 10 38.61 -43.94 -18.88
N LYS A 11 38.98 -44.14 -20.16
CA LYS A 11 38.66 -43.20 -21.25
C LYS A 11 37.17 -43.01 -21.49
N LYS A 12 36.36 -44.07 -21.39
CA LYS A 12 34.89 -43.95 -21.48
C LYS A 12 34.31 -43.21 -20.28
N ARG A 13 34.85 -43.44 -19.09
CA ARG A 13 34.40 -42.77 -17.86
C ARG A 13 34.75 -41.28 -17.86
N THR A 14 35.91 -40.90 -18.38
CA THR A 14 36.28 -39.49 -18.55
C THR A 14 35.43 -38.80 -19.62
N LEU A 15 35.18 -39.46 -20.76
CA LEU A 15 34.24 -38.96 -21.79
C LEU A 15 32.83 -38.76 -21.22
N TRP A 16 32.30 -39.73 -20.48
CA TRP A 16 31.00 -39.58 -19.82
C TRP A 16 30.98 -38.50 -18.75
N SER A 17 32.07 -38.33 -18.00
CA SER A 17 32.19 -37.24 -17.03
C SER A 17 32.17 -35.89 -17.73
N MET A 18 32.90 -35.74 -18.84
CA MET A 18 32.91 -34.52 -19.65
C MET A 18 31.53 -34.24 -20.25
N GLU A 19 30.87 -35.22 -20.87
CA GLU A 19 29.51 -35.07 -21.40
C GLU A 19 28.49 -34.72 -20.32
N THR A 20 28.62 -35.30 -19.13
CA THR A 20 27.73 -35.01 -17.99
C THR A 20 27.97 -33.59 -17.48
N GLN A 21 29.23 -33.17 -17.40
CA GLN A 21 29.61 -31.82 -16.99
C GLN A 21 29.11 -30.77 -17.98
N ASP A 22 29.27 -31.02 -19.29
CA ASP A 22 28.74 -30.16 -20.35
C ASP A 22 27.21 -30.01 -20.25
N ARG A 23 26.48 -31.10 -20.00
CA ARG A 23 25.02 -31.06 -19.80
C ARG A 23 24.62 -30.26 -18.56
N ILE A 24 25.37 -30.39 -17.47
CA ILE A 24 25.12 -29.62 -16.23
C ILE A 24 25.36 -28.13 -16.49
N GLU A 25 26.44 -27.77 -17.19
CA GLU A 25 26.77 -26.39 -17.52
C GLU A 25 25.74 -25.76 -18.46
N GLN A 26 25.30 -26.50 -19.50
CA GLN A 26 24.23 -26.06 -20.40
C GLN A 26 22.90 -25.88 -19.67
N PHE A 27 22.54 -26.80 -18.77
CA PHE A 27 21.34 -26.68 -17.96
C PHE A 27 21.41 -25.47 -17.01
N ALA A 28 22.53 -25.29 -16.31
CA ALA A 28 22.74 -24.15 -15.43
C ALA A 28 22.72 -22.81 -16.20
N ALA A 29 23.29 -22.75 -17.40
CA ALA A 29 23.23 -21.56 -18.25
C ALA A 29 21.79 -21.27 -18.72
N MET A 30 21.02 -22.31 -19.06
CA MET A 30 19.61 -22.17 -19.43
C MET A 30 18.75 -21.69 -18.25
N GLU A 31 18.95 -22.24 -17.05
CA GLU A 31 18.26 -21.78 -15.83
C GLU A 31 18.60 -20.32 -15.50
N ARG A 32 19.88 -19.93 -15.58
CA ARG A 32 20.28 -18.53 -15.37
C ARG A 32 19.61 -17.61 -16.39
N SER A 33 19.60 -17.98 -17.67
CA SER A 33 18.95 -17.19 -18.71
C SER A 33 17.44 -17.04 -18.48
N ARG A 34 16.75 -18.12 -18.08
CA ARG A 34 15.32 -18.08 -17.72
C ARG A 34 15.08 -17.19 -16.50
N SER A 35 15.86 -17.37 -15.44
CA SER A 35 15.76 -16.57 -14.21
C SER A 35 15.96 -15.08 -14.48
N MET A 36 16.95 -14.72 -15.31
CA MET A 36 17.17 -13.32 -15.72
C MET A 36 15.97 -12.75 -16.50
N LYS A 37 15.42 -13.48 -17.47
CA LYS A 37 14.24 -13.05 -18.23
C LYS A 37 13.00 -12.87 -17.33
N GLU A 38 12.80 -13.77 -16.38
CA GLU A 38 11.71 -13.66 -15.40
C GLU A 38 11.89 -12.43 -14.50
N MET A 39 13.13 -12.15 -14.08
CA MET A 39 13.46 -10.97 -13.28
C MET A 39 13.19 -9.68 -14.06
N GLU A 40 13.63 -9.60 -15.31
CA GLU A 40 13.38 -8.46 -16.20
C GLU A 40 11.88 -8.23 -16.41
N LYS A 41 11.11 -9.30 -16.62
CA LYS A 41 9.65 -9.23 -16.75
C LYS A 41 9.01 -8.68 -15.48
N LYS A 42 9.39 -9.19 -14.30
CA LYS A 42 8.89 -8.71 -12.99
C LYS A 42 9.25 -7.25 -12.75
N GLN A 43 10.48 -6.85 -13.05
CA GLN A 43 10.91 -5.46 -12.92
C GLN A 43 10.11 -4.53 -13.83
N THR A 44 9.86 -4.94 -15.08
CA THR A 44 9.07 -4.18 -16.04
C THR A 44 7.63 -4.02 -15.55
N GLN A 45 6.99 -5.10 -15.09
CA GLN A 45 5.64 -5.06 -14.52
C GLN A 45 5.56 -4.14 -13.30
N GLN A 46 6.53 -4.25 -12.37
CA GLN A 46 6.59 -3.39 -11.18
C GLN A 46 6.80 -1.92 -11.54
N SER A 47 7.62 -1.63 -12.56
CA SER A 47 7.88 -0.27 -13.04
C SER A 47 6.62 0.37 -13.62
N ILE A 48 5.92 -0.36 -14.51
CA ILE A 48 4.64 0.09 -15.10
C ILE A 48 3.63 0.34 -13.99
N LEU A 49 3.47 -0.60 -13.07
CA LEU A 49 2.53 -0.50 -11.96
C LEU A 49 2.81 0.75 -11.12
N ASN A 50 4.05 0.92 -10.66
CA ASN A 50 4.44 2.07 -9.83
C ASN A 50 4.20 3.41 -10.53
N GLN A 51 4.58 3.52 -11.81
CA GLN A 51 4.46 4.76 -12.57
C GLN A 51 2.99 5.14 -12.80
N GLU A 52 2.18 4.18 -13.23
CA GLU A 52 0.80 4.42 -13.61
C GLU A 52 -0.12 4.61 -12.40
N VAL A 53 0.10 3.85 -11.33
CA VAL A 53 -0.59 4.06 -10.05
C VAL A 53 -0.28 5.46 -9.50
N SER A 54 0.98 5.90 -9.57
CA SER A 54 1.36 7.23 -9.10
C SER A 54 0.66 8.34 -9.89
N LYS A 55 0.59 8.22 -11.21
CA LYS A 55 -0.13 9.17 -12.08
C LYS A 55 -1.63 9.19 -11.78
N TYR A 56 -2.24 8.02 -11.65
CA TYR A 56 -3.67 7.91 -11.36
C TYR A 56 -4.05 8.51 -10.00
N LEU A 57 -3.21 8.31 -8.99
CA LEU A 57 -3.46 8.84 -7.65
C LEU A 57 -3.21 10.35 -7.53
N GLN A 58 -2.53 10.97 -8.49
CA GLN A 58 -2.49 12.43 -8.59
C GLN A 58 -3.84 13.01 -9.04
N THR A 59 -4.64 12.25 -9.79
CA THR A 59 -5.97 12.69 -10.24
C THR A 59 -7.08 12.30 -9.27
N VAL A 60 -6.95 11.17 -8.57
CA VAL A 60 -7.97 10.66 -7.64
C VAL A 60 -7.34 10.34 -6.28
N ASN A 61 -7.95 10.78 -5.18
CA ASN A 61 -7.46 10.51 -3.82
C ASN A 61 -8.49 9.73 -2.97
N PRO A 62 -8.71 8.43 -3.24
CA PRO A 62 -9.75 7.62 -2.58
C PRO A 62 -9.34 7.17 -1.15
N THR A 63 -9.13 8.10 -0.23
CA THR A 63 -8.62 7.84 1.14
C THR A 63 -9.50 6.90 1.96
N PHE A 64 -10.77 6.71 1.59
CA PHE A 64 -11.66 5.73 2.20
C PHE A 64 -11.13 4.29 2.07
N LEU A 65 -10.35 3.99 1.01
CA LEU A 65 -9.71 2.68 0.79
C LEU A 65 -8.67 2.32 1.85
N LEU A 66 -8.12 3.31 2.57
CA LEU A 66 -7.18 3.08 3.67
C LEU A 66 -7.84 2.37 4.88
N LYS A 67 -9.17 2.18 4.88
CA LYS A 67 -9.84 1.35 5.88
C LYS A 67 -9.57 -0.15 5.62
N PRO A 68 -9.33 -0.95 6.68
CA PRO A 68 -9.15 -2.40 6.53
C PRO A 68 -10.30 -3.12 5.82
N GLU A 69 -11.53 -2.77 6.19
CA GLU A 69 -12.74 -3.35 5.59
C GLU A 69 -12.87 -3.05 4.09
N THR A 70 -12.47 -1.86 3.64
CA THR A 70 -12.66 -1.44 2.25
C THR A 70 -11.64 -2.06 1.31
N HIS A 71 -10.37 -2.12 1.71
CA HIS A 71 -9.39 -2.76 0.83
C HIS A 71 -9.53 -4.28 0.81
N ARG A 72 -9.98 -4.91 1.91
CA ARG A 72 -10.36 -6.34 1.90
C ARG A 72 -11.53 -6.59 0.94
N ALA A 73 -12.56 -5.74 0.99
CA ALA A 73 -13.67 -5.82 0.03
C ALA A 73 -13.17 -5.65 -1.42
N LEU A 74 -12.24 -4.72 -1.65
CA LEU A 74 -11.65 -4.51 -2.97
C LEU A 74 -10.81 -5.70 -3.44
N LEU A 75 -10.00 -6.29 -2.55
CA LEU A 75 -9.23 -7.49 -2.85
C LEU A 75 -10.13 -8.67 -3.23
N ASN A 76 -11.21 -8.89 -2.47
CA ASN A 76 -12.19 -9.92 -2.78
C ASN A 76 -12.85 -9.69 -4.16
N MET A 77 -13.08 -8.43 -4.55
CA MET A 77 -13.57 -8.12 -5.89
C MET A 77 -12.55 -8.43 -6.99
N PHE A 78 -11.25 -8.26 -6.73
CA PHE A 78 -10.22 -8.68 -7.68
C PHE A 78 -10.14 -10.19 -7.83
N TYR A 79 -10.21 -10.95 -6.73
CA TYR A 79 -10.26 -12.41 -6.79
C TYR A 79 -11.53 -12.90 -7.50
N ALA A 80 -12.69 -12.33 -7.17
CA ALA A 80 -13.95 -12.65 -7.84
C ALA A 80 -13.85 -12.40 -9.36
N ARG A 81 -13.21 -11.30 -9.77
CA ARG A 81 -12.93 -11.02 -11.19
C ARG A 81 -12.03 -12.09 -11.82
N ALA A 82 -10.96 -12.50 -11.15
CA ALA A 82 -10.02 -13.50 -11.66
C ALA A 82 -10.67 -14.89 -11.79
N GLU A 83 -11.50 -15.27 -10.83
CA GLU A 83 -12.25 -16.53 -10.83
C GLU A 83 -13.49 -16.51 -11.74
N GLY A 84 -13.86 -15.35 -12.30
CA GLY A 84 -15.09 -15.16 -13.05
C GLY A 84 -16.36 -15.31 -12.20
N THR A 85 -16.23 -15.30 -10.87
CA THR A 85 -17.35 -15.42 -9.93
C THR A 85 -17.83 -14.02 -9.53
N PHE A 86 -19.14 -13.83 -9.43
CA PHE A 86 -19.70 -12.54 -8.99
C PHE A 86 -20.57 -12.77 -7.75
N ASN A 87 -20.02 -12.47 -6.57
CA ASN A 87 -20.74 -12.56 -5.32
C ASN A 87 -20.86 -11.18 -4.65
N ILE A 88 -22.04 -10.57 -4.76
CA ILE A 88 -22.41 -9.43 -3.91
C ILE A 88 -23.00 -10.00 -2.61
N ASN A 89 -22.29 -9.79 -1.49
CA ASN A 89 -22.85 -10.07 -0.18
C ASN A 89 -23.89 -9.00 0.20
N LEU A 90 -25.08 -9.43 0.66
CA LEU A 90 -26.19 -8.55 1.08
C LEU A 90 -25.86 -7.67 2.31
N SER A 91 -24.75 -7.93 3.01
CA SER A 91 -24.35 -7.28 4.27
C SER A 91 -23.29 -6.17 4.13
N MET A 92 -23.19 -5.51 2.96
CA MET A 92 -22.18 -4.47 2.75
C MET A 92 -22.38 -3.21 3.61
N THR A 93 -21.33 -2.82 4.32
CA THR A 93 -21.29 -1.52 5.03
C THR A 93 -21.33 -0.36 4.03
N LYS A 94 -21.61 0.87 4.51
CA LYS A 94 -21.59 2.09 3.67
C LYS A 94 -20.24 2.27 2.96
N GLU A 95 -19.14 1.92 3.62
CA GLU A 95 -17.79 2.04 3.07
C GLU A 95 -17.48 0.95 2.05
N MET A 96 -17.94 -0.28 2.27
CA MET A 96 -17.83 -1.34 1.26
C MET A 96 -18.61 -0.99 -0.01
N ARG A 97 -19.79 -0.37 0.12
CA ARG A 97 -20.55 0.13 -1.03
C ARG A 97 -19.81 1.23 -1.80
N LYS A 98 -19.08 2.12 -1.10
CA LYS A 98 -18.20 3.10 -1.76
C LYS A 98 -17.06 2.39 -2.52
N ALA A 99 -16.42 1.39 -1.92
CA ALA A 99 -15.39 0.61 -2.59
C ALA A 99 -15.91 -0.11 -3.83
N TYR A 100 -17.11 -0.69 -3.76
CA TYR A 100 -17.79 -1.29 -4.90
C TYR A 100 -18.07 -0.26 -6.01
N SER A 101 -18.68 0.87 -5.66
CA SER A 101 -18.96 1.94 -6.61
C SER A 101 -17.69 2.43 -7.28
N PHE A 102 -16.63 2.67 -6.50
CA PHE A 102 -15.32 3.11 -7.01
C PHE A 102 -14.68 2.08 -7.94
N TYR A 103 -14.78 0.80 -7.59
CA TYR A 103 -14.31 -0.29 -8.43
C TYR A 103 -14.99 -0.25 -9.80
N HIS A 104 -16.32 -0.19 -9.83
CA HIS A 104 -17.09 -0.24 -11.07
C HIS A 104 -17.11 1.06 -11.87
N SER A 105 -16.84 2.21 -11.26
CA SER A 105 -16.85 3.51 -11.95
C SER A 105 -15.52 3.81 -12.66
N GLU A 106 -14.43 3.85 -11.91
CA GLU A 106 -13.16 4.42 -12.39
C GLU A 106 -12.04 3.39 -12.36
N LEU A 107 -11.94 2.63 -11.27
CA LEU A 107 -10.82 1.73 -11.05
C LEU A 107 -10.80 0.57 -12.05
N LYS A 108 -11.96 0.03 -12.46
CA LYS A 108 -12.06 -0.98 -13.52
C LYS A 108 -11.49 -0.47 -14.85
N VAL A 109 -11.74 0.80 -15.19
CA VAL A 109 -11.21 1.41 -16.41
C VAL A 109 -9.70 1.58 -16.30
N PHE A 110 -9.21 2.04 -15.15
CA PHE A 110 -7.78 2.15 -14.88
C PHE A 110 -7.06 0.79 -14.97
N ILE A 111 -7.65 -0.27 -14.41
CA ILE A 111 -7.11 -1.63 -14.51
C ILE A 111 -7.04 -2.09 -15.97
N ALA A 112 -8.08 -1.85 -16.76
CA ALA A 112 -8.05 -2.20 -18.19
C ALA A 112 -6.95 -1.42 -18.95
N LEU A 113 -6.67 -0.18 -18.55
CA LEU A 113 -5.57 0.61 -19.11
C LEU A 113 -4.20 0.05 -18.69
N LEU A 114 -4.03 -0.40 -17.45
CA LEU A 114 -2.82 -1.08 -17.00
C LEU A 114 -2.57 -2.38 -17.77
N GLU A 115 -3.61 -3.17 -17.99
CA GLU A 115 -3.54 -4.41 -18.76
C GLU A 115 -3.11 -4.16 -20.20
N ARG A 116 -3.64 -3.11 -20.84
CA ARG A 116 -3.18 -2.65 -22.17
C ARG A 116 -1.71 -2.21 -22.18
N LYS A 117 -1.19 -1.71 -21.07
CA LYS A 117 0.22 -1.32 -20.92
C LYS A 117 1.15 -2.49 -20.60
N GLY A 118 0.62 -3.72 -20.45
CA GLY A 118 1.40 -4.94 -20.25
C GLY A 118 1.48 -5.41 -18.80
N PHE A 119 0.73 -4.81 -17.88
CA PHE A 119 0.60 -5.32 -16.51
C PHE A 119 -0.45 -6.44 -16.45
N GLN A 120 -0.14 -7.55 -15.78
CA GLN A 120 -1.08 -8.66 -15.60
C GLN A 120 -1.62 -8.63 -14.18
N LEU A 121 -2.92 -8.34 -13.99
CA LEU A 121 -3.52 -8.32 -12.66
C LEU A 121 -3.76 -9.72 -12.10
N GLU A 122 -4.14 -10.67 -12.96
CA GLU A 122 -4.44 -12.05 -12.58
C GLU A 122 -3.22 -12.72 -11.92
N GLY A 123 -3.39 -13.19 -10.68
CA GLY A 123 -2.32 -13.74 -9.86
C GLY A 123 -1.38 -12.69 -9.23
N GLN A 124 -1.66 -11.40 -9.42
CA GLN A 124 -0.92 -10.27 -8.85
C GLN A 124 -1.85 -9.27 -8.14
N GLU A 125 -3.03 -9.70 -7.70
CA GLU A 125 -4.06 -8.85 -7.10
C GLU A 125 -3.56 -8.20 -5.80
N GLU A 126 -2.88 -8.98 -4.96
CA GLU A 126 -2.28 -8.48 -3.71
C GLU A 126 -1.17 -7.46 -3.99
N LEU A 127 -0.30 -7.76 -4.97
CA LEU A 127 0.80 -6.87 -5.36
C LEU A 127 0.25 -5.54 -5.87
N PHE A 128 -0.75 -5.59 -6.75
CA PHE A 128 -1.44 -4.41 -7.25
C PHE A 128 -2.03 -3.60 -6.09
N LEU A 129 -2.83 -4.24 -5.22
CA LEU A 129 -3.52 -3.56 -4.13
C LEU A 129 -2.54 -2.97 -3.12
N GLN A 130 -1.49 -3.70 -2.75
CA GLN A 130 -0.47 -3.22 -1.82
C GLN A 130 0.29 -2.03 -2.41
N THR A 131 0.66 -2.08 -3.68
CA THR A 131 1.32 -0.97 -4.37
C THR A 131 0.39 0.24 -4.43
N PHE A 132 -0.87 0.02 -4.81
CA PHE A 132 -1.90 1.06 -4.86
C PHE A 132 -2.10 1.74 -3.51
N LEU A 133 -2.27 0.96 -2.43
CA LEU A 133 -2.47 1.49 -1.08
C LEU A 133 -1.24 2.21 -0.56
N THR A 134 -0.04 1.70 -0.84
CA THR A 134 1.22 2.35 -0.44
C THR A 134 1.34 3.71 -1.10
N LYS A 135 1.13 3.77 -2.42
CA LYS A 135 1.15 5.05 -3.16
C LYS A 135 0.03 5.99 -2.75
N LEU A 136 -1.15 5.47 -2.37
CA LEU A 136 -2.25 6.27 -1.85
C LEU A 136 -1.87 6.91 -0.51
N ARG A 137 -1.21 6.16 0.39
CA ARG A 137 -0.72 6.71 1.67
C ARG A 137 0.34 7.78 1.46
N GLU A 138 1.32 7.52 0.59
CA GLU A 138 2.36 8.50 0.23
C GLU A 138 1.74 9.80 -0.32
N ASN A 139 0.82 9.67 -1.27
CA ASN A 139 0.16 10.82 -1.88
C ASN A 139 -0.72 11.58 -0.88
N ASN A 140 -1.51 10.87 -0.07
CA ASN A 140 -2.31 11.48 0.99
C ASN A 140 -1.44 12.19 2.03
N TYR A 141 -0.31 11.59 2.42
CA TYR A 141 0.62 12.22 3.35
C TYR A 141 1.18 13.52 2.77
N ARG A 142 1.64 13.50 1.52
CA ARG A 142 2.14 14.69 0.83
C ARG A 142 1.08 15.79 0.76
N LEU A 143 -0.13 15.47 0.28
CA LEU A 143 -1.21 16.44 0.16
C LEU A 143 -1.59 17.10 1.49
N LEU A 144 -1.67 16.31 2.57
CA LEU A 144 -2.03 16.85 3.89
C LEU A 144 -0.85 17.57 4.56
N SER A 145 0.38 17.14 4.31
CA SER A 145 1.59 17.85 4.73
C SER A 145 1.71 19.21 4.04
N ASP A 146 1.39 19.28 2.74
CA ASP A 146 1.39 20.53 1.99
C ASP A 146 0.26 21.47 2.45
N SER A 147 -0.89 20.91 2.85
CA SER A 147 -2.06 21.69 3.29
C SER A 147 -1.94 22.22 4.72
N TYR A 148 -1.43 21.41 5.64
CA TYR A 148 -1.37 21.76 7.07
C TYR A 148 0.02 22.19 7.53
N GLY A 149 1.07 21.95 6.74
CA GLY A 149 2.45 22.24 7.09
C GLY A 149 2.97 21.40 8.26
N ASP A 150 4.09 21.85 8.82
CA ASP A 150 4.63 21.28 10.05
C ASP A 150 4.05 22.00 11.27
N PHE A 151 3.05 21.39 11.91
CA PHE A 151 2.28 22.02 12.99
C PHE A 151 2.57 21.46 14.39
N VAL A 152 3.40 20.40 14.51
CA VAL A 152 3.79 19.80 15.80
C VAL A 152 5.30 19.91 15.99
N PRO A 153 5.80 20.51 17.09
CA PRO A 153 7.23 20.51 17.42
C PRO A 153 7.82 19.10 17.60
N ASP A 154 9.10 18.91 17.30
CA ASP A 154 9.75 17.59 17.32
C ASP A 154 9.84 16.95 18.73
N ASN A 155 9.82 17.76 19.78
CA ASN A 155 9.85 17.33 21.18
C ASN A 155 8.47 17.39 21.86
N ALA A 156 7.39 17.57 21.09
CA ALA A 156 6.05 17.65 21.63
C ALA A 156 5.63 16.32 22.26
N SER A 157 4.93 16.43 23.39
CA SER A 157 4.20 15.31 23.97
C SER A 157 3.05 14.87 23.06
N VAL A 158 2.59 13.63 23.23
CA VAL A 158 1.40 13.11 22.55
C VAL A 158 0.19 14.02 22.75
N THR A 159 0.02 14.57 23.95
CA THR A 159 -1.10 15.44 24.32
C THR A 159 -1.05 16.77 23.57
N GLU A 160 0.11 17.42 23.53
CA GLU A 160 0.30 18.66 22.76
C GLU A 160 0.06 18.43 21.27
N ALA A 161 0.57 17.32 20.73
CA ALA A 161 0.37 16.97 19.34
C ALA A 161 -1.12 16.76 19.01
N PHE A 162 -1.91 16.22 19.95
CA PHE A 162 -3.37 16.08 19.79
C PHE A 162 -4.08 17.42 19.82
N GLU A 163 -3.68 18.34 20.71
CA GLU A 163 -4.22 19.70 20.74
C GLU A 163 -3.98 20.43 19.44
N LEU A 164 -2.73 20.40 18.97
CA LEU A 164 -2.31 21.05 17.72
C LEU A 164 -3.05 20.45 16.53
N TYR A 165 -3.20 19.12 16.46
CA TYR A 165 -3.99 18.48 15.41
C TYR A 165 -5.45 18.93 15.40
N ILE A 166 -6.12 18.98 16.57
CA ILE A 166 -7.52 19.41 16.67
C ILE A 166 -7.65 20.91 16.34
N ALA A 167 -6.63 21.71 16.63
CA ALA A 167 -6.60 23.13 16.32
C ALA A 167 -6.40 23.42 14.83
N THR A 168 -5.62 22.59 14.14
CA THR A 168 -5.20 22.78 12.74
C THR A 168 -6.14 22.12 11.73
N VAL A 169 -6.65 20.92 12.02
CA VAL A 169 -7.48 20.15 11.08
C VAL A 169 -8.96 20.51 11.20
N ASP A 170 -9.64 20.64 10.05
CA ASP A 170 -11.07 20.93 10.01
C ASP A 170 -11.91 19.94 10.82
N LYS A 171 -12.94 20.47 11.49
CA LYS A 171 -13.80 19.68 12.39
C LYS A 171 -14.47 18.49 11.69
N ASP A 172 -14.83 18.65 10.42
CA ASP A 172 -15.49 17.60 9.64
C ASP A 172 -14.51 16.50 9.19
N ASN A 173 -13.24 16.89 8.99
CA ASN A 173 -12.21 16.03 8.40
C ASN A 173 -11.36 15.28 9.42
N LYS A 174 -11.25 15.77 10.66
CA LYS A 174 -10.35 15.21 11.69
C LYS A 174 -10.50 13.72 12.00
N TYR A 175 -11.67 13.14 11.70
CA TYR A 175 -11.99 11.72 11.91
C TYR A 175 -12.06 10.88 10.63
N GLU A 176 -11.77 11.50 9.50
CA GLU A 176 -11.74 10.83 8.21
C GLU A 176 -10.57 9.85 8.10
N SER A 177 -10.66 9.02 7.08
CA SER A 177 -9.71 7.95 6.88
C SER A 177 -8.30 8.45 6.60
N GLY A 178 -8.18 9.38 5.66
CA GLY A 178 -6.92 9.95 5.24
C GLY A 178 -6.26 10.78 6.33
N HIS A 179 -7.01 11.61 7.05
CA HIS A 179 -6.45 12.48 8.09
C HIS A 179 -5.93 11.70 9.30
N LEU A 180 -6.64 10.64 9.71
CA LEU A 180 -6.17 9.80 10.81
C LEU A 180 -4.96 8.93 10.43
N ASP A 181 -4.87 8.49 9.16
CA ASP A 181 -3.71 7.76 8.65
C ASP A 181 -2.49 8.70 8.55
N PHE A 182 -2.68 9.90 7.98
CA PHE A 182 -1.68 10.96 7.96
C PHE A 182 -1.18 11.29 9.35
N PHE A 183 -2.07 11.53 10.31
CA PHE A 183 -1.67 11.93 11.65
C PHE A 183 -0.88 10.83 12.37
N ALA A 184 -1.26 9.56 12.20
CA ALA A 184 -0.51 8.44 12.74
C ALA A 184 0.91 8.35 12.14
N THR A 185 1.04 8.48 10.82
CA THR A 185 2.34 8.48 10.14
C THR A 185 3.18 9.70 10.52
N TYR A 186 2.57 10.87 10.63
CA TYR A 186 3.23 12.13 10.98
C TYR A 186 3.81 12.09 12.39
N LEU A 187 3.08 11.56 13.38
CA LEU A 187 3.60 11.37 14.74
C LEU A 187 4.69 10.30 14.82
N ASN A 188 4.62 9.29 13.95
CA ASN A 188 5.67 8.28 13.85
C ASN A 188 6.97 8.89 13.32
N HIS A 189 6.89 9.68 12.25
CA HIS A 189 8.07 10.38 11.69
C HIS A 189 8.74 11.31 12.72
N LYS A 190 7.95 11.93 13.61
CA LYS A 190 8.47 12.77 14.72
C LYS A 190 8.89 11.99 15.96
N ASN A 191 8.84 10.66 15.95
CA ASN A 191 9.12 9.79 17.11
C ASN A 191 8.24 10.07 18.35
N ILE A 192 7.08 10.71 18.16
CA ILE A 192 6.12 11.02 19.24
C ILE A 192 5.22 9.82 19.52
N ALA A 193 4.91 9.03 18.48
CA ALA A 193 4.09 7.84 18.57
C ALA A 193 4.78 6.64 17.92
N ASP A 194 4.62 5.48 18.55
CA ASP A 194 5.14 4.22 18.04
C ASP A 194 4.33 3.69 16.84
N PHE A 195 4.96 2.88 15.97
CA PHE A 195 4.37 2.30 14.76
C PHE A 195 3.15 1.42 15.04
N THR A 196 2.96 0.98 16.30
CA THR A 196 1.78 0.24 16.75
C THR A 196 0.49 1.07 16.77
N TRP A 197 0.56 2.37 16.47
CA TRP A 197 -0.59 3.26 16.43
C TRP A 197 -1.33 3.18 15.10
N THR A 198 -2.12 2.11 14.96
CA THR A 198 -3.05 2.00 13.83
C THR A 198 -4.08 3.13 13.85
N LYS A 199 -4.60 3.49 12.69
CA LYS A 199 -5.72 4.44 12.52
C LYS A 199 -6.88 4.23 13.50
N GLY A 200 -7.28 2.98 13.74
CA GLY A 200 -8.37 2.64 14.66
C GLY A 200 -8.01 2.93 16.13
N ARG A 201 -6.74 2.76 16.50
CA ARG A 201 -6.21 3.16 17.81
C ARG A 201 -6.13 4.68 17.91
N MET A 202 -5.66 5.36 16.87
CA MET A 202 -5.59 6.82 16.79
C MET A 202 -6.96 7.46 17.00
N LYS A 203 -7.98 7.02 16.26
CA LYS A 203 -9.35 7.51 16.41
C LYS A 203 -9.88 7.38 17.84
N ARG A 204 -9.62 6.25 18.49
CA ARG A 204 -10.07 5.99 19.88
C ARG A 204 -9.35 6.91 20.86
N LYS A 205 -8.03 7.05 20.74
CA LYS A 205 -7.22 7.94 21.58
C LYS A 205 -7.63 9.39 21.41
N LEU A 206 -7.80 9.86 20.18
CA LEU A 206 -8.22 11.24 19.88
C LEU A 206 -9.61 11.55 20.45
N LYS A 207 -10.59 10.65 20.26
CA LYS A 207 -11.93 10.80 20.85
C LYS A 207 -11.91 10.81 22.38
N HIS A 208 -11.10 9.96 22.98
CA HIS A 208 -10.95 9.93 24.43
C HIS A 208 -10.36 11.25 24.94
N TYR A 209 -9.32 11.74 24.27
CA TYR A 209 -8.69 13.02 24.58
C TYR A 209 -9.68 14.20 24.48
N GLU A 210 -10.44 14.31 23.39
CA GLU A 210 -11.49 15.33 23.24
C GLU A 210 -12.57 15.24 24.33
N LYS A 211 -12.94 14.02 24.73
CA LYS A 211 -13.94 13.82 25.79
C LYS A 211 -13.42 14.28 27.15
N SER A 212 -12.17 13.98 27.46
CA SER A 212 -11.53 14.34 28.73
C SER A 212 -11.30 15.85 28.86
N HIS A 213 -11.02 16.55 27.75
CA HIS A 213 -10.75 17.99 27.73
C HIS A 213 -11.92 18.82 27.16
N LYS A 214 -13.14 18.28 27.21
CA LYS A 214 -14.33 18.87 26.55
C LYS A 214 -14.62 20.30 27.03
N GLN A 215 -14.39 20.61 28.30
CA GLN A 215 -14.60 21.96 28.85
C GLN A 215 -13.57 22.96 28.33
N GLU A 216 -12.29 22.59 28.31
CA GLU A 216 -11.22 23.43 27.76
C GLU A 216 -11.42 23.72 26.27
N PHE A 217 -11.86 22.73 25.49
CA PHE A 217 -12.20 22.96 24.08
C PHE A 217 -13.35 23.95 23.89
N LYS A 218 -14.37 23.91 24.76
CA LYS A 218 -15.47 24.88 24.72
C LYS A 218 -15.01 26.29 25.06
N LEU A 219 -14.10 26.43 26.03
CA LEU A 219 -13.51 27.71 26.41
C LEU A 219 -12.66 28.28 25.26
N LYS A 220 -11.73 27.48 24.70
CA LYS A 220 -10.91 27.89 23.53
C LYS A 220 -11.77 28.23 22.31
N GLU A 221 -12.87 27.51 22.07
CA GLU A 221 -13.79 27.84 20.96
C GLU A 221 -14.54 29.15 21.21
N LEU A 222 -14.96 29.42 22.45
CA LEU A 222 -15.59 30.68 22.83
C LEU A 222 -14.62 31.86 22.68
N GLU A 223 -13.38 31.72 23.16
CA GLU A 223 -12.32 32.72 23.01
C GLU A 223 -12.07 33.06 21.54
N ARG A 224 -11.95 32.04 20.66
CA ARG A 224 -11.80 32.24 19.21
C ARG A 224 -12.99 32.97 18.59
N ARG A 225 -14.22 32.71 19.06
CA ARG A 225 -15.41 33.43 18.57
C ARG A 225 -15.40 34.89 19.02
N LEU A 226 -15.03 35.16 20.27
CA LEU A 226 -14.92 36.51 20.80
C LEU A 226 -13.82 37.32 20.09
N GLN A 227 -12.68 36.72 19.80
CA GLN A 227 -11.59 37.36 19.05
C GLN A 227 -11.94 37.67 17.58
N LYS A 228 -12.87 36.96 16.96
CA LYS A 228 -13.33 37.24 15.58
C LYS A 228 -14.37 38.35 15.49
N ILE A 229 -14.96 38.74 16.63
CA ILE A 229 -15.99 39.78 16.71
C ILE A 229 -15.36 41.14 17.07
N SER A 230 -14.18 41.13 17.71
CA SER A 230 -13.36 42.32 17.96
C SER A 230 -12.48 42.67 16.75
#